data_AF-A0A2A4VDH5-F1
#
_entry.id   AF-A0A2A4VDH5-F1
#
_cell.length_a   1.000
_cell.length_b   1.000
_cell.length_c   1.000
_cell.angle_alpha   90.00
_cell.angle_beta   90.00
_cell.angle_gamma   90.00
#
_symmetry.space_group_name_H-M   'P 1'
#
loop_
_entity.id
_entity.type
_entity.pdbx_description
1 polymer ?
#
loop_
_entity_poly.entity_id
_entity_poly.type
_entity_poly.pdbx_seq_one_letter_code
_entity_poly.pdbx_strand_id
1 'polypeptide(L)'
;MRLLVAIIFILACGSTAAHAEYSFNEKTEYYSINQPDSGKLLSSISRLIKDDCETKYRVFACTTASHTITYDPKKVGMGICRIGNLKLITNVVYRIPVWKHKKEASPEVQQQWNALFKHSIVHEKKHGEIKSKHMKIAYKKLIRLEARCSRIKREANDIIERAYFKIRRDNKRLDSRENHSPSKFPNNDVSHQ
;
A
#
# COMPACT_ATOMS: atom_id res chain seq x y z
N MET A 1 -14.76 -65.73 -34.98
CA MET A 1 -14.70 -65.49 -33.52
C MET A 1 -13.27 -65.07 -33.16
N ARG A 2 -13.10 -63.82 -32.70
CA ARG A 2 -11.99 -63.26 -31.88
C ARG A 2 -11.79 -61.78 -32.26
N LEU A 3 -12.59 -60.92 -31.64
CA LEU A 3 -12.38 -59.48 -31.63
C LEU A 3 -11.32 -59.18 -30.56
N LEU A 4 -10.17 -58.66 -30.96
CA LEU A 4 -9.14 -58.14 -30.06
C LEU A 4 -9.56 -56.75 -29.60
N VAL A 5 -9.99 -56.62 -28.34
CA VAL A 5 -10.26 -55.34 -27.71
C VAL A 5 -8.95 -54.81 -27.11
N ALA A 6 -8.40 -53.76 -27.73
CA ALA A 6 -7.26 -53.02 -27.19
C ALA A 6 -7.76 -51.98 -26.17
N ILE A 7 -7.35 -52.13 -24.92
CA ILE A 7 -7.63 -51.16 -23.85
C ILE A 7 -6.54 -50.08 -23.88
N ILE A 8 -6.92 -48.86 -24.29
CA ILE A 8 -6.08 -47.67 -24.19
C ILE A 8 -6.27 -47.08 -22.78
N PHE A 9 -5.26 -47.22 -21.92
CA PHE A 9 -5.19 -46.49 -20.64
C PHE A 9 -4.71 -45.05 -20.90
N ILE A 10 -5.62 -44.09 -20.87
CA ILE A 10 -5.28 -42.66 -20.88
C ILE A 10 -4.85 -42.28 -19.46
N LEU A 11 -3.53 -42.21 -19.22
CA LEU A 11 -2.97 -41.62 -18.01
C LEU A 11 -3.21 -40.10 -18.04
N ALA A 12 -4.29 -39.64 -17.41
CA ALA A 12 -4.51 -38.21 -17.16
C ALA A 12 -3.55 -37.74 -16.06
N CYS A 13 -2.36 -37.25 -16.45
CA CYS A 13 -1.49 -36.50 -15.56
C CYS A 13 -2.14 -35.15 -15.21
N GLY A 14 -3.00 -35.15 -14.19
CA GLY A 14 -3.52 -33.93 -13.56
C GLY A 14 -2.40 -33.15 -12.89
N SER A 15 -1.70 -32.30 -13.65
CA SER A 15 -0.76 -31.34 -13.09
C SER A 15 -1.55 -30.27 -12.37
N THR A 16 -1.49 -30.24 -11.03
CA THR A 16 -1.99 -29.09 -10.27
C THR A 16 -1.12 -27.88 -10.61
N ALA A 17 -1.65 -26.99 -11.45
CA ALA A 17 -0.95 -25.77 -11.83
C ALA A 17 -0.59 -24.99 -10.56
N ALA A 18 0.69 -24.66 -10.39
CA ALA A 18 1.12 -23.80 -9.31
C ALA A 18 0.44 -22.43 -9.50
N HIS A 19 -0.48 -22.08 -8.59
CA HIS A 19 -1.20 -20.81 -8.66
C HIS A 19 -0.31 -19.71 -8.11
N ALA A 20 -0.17 -18.61 -8.85
CA ALA A 20 0.55 -17.43 -8.38
C ALA A 20 -0.37 -16.22 -8.53
N GLU A 21 -0.66 -15.55 -7.41
CA GLU A 21 -1.60 -14.43 -7.33
C GLU A 21 -0.88 -13.20 -6.78
N TYR A 22 -0.97 -12.09 -7.51
CA TYR A 22 -0.59 -10.77 -7.02
C TYR A 22 -1.80 -9.85 -7.13
N SER A 23 -2.19 -9.25 -6.00
CA SER A 23 -3.27 -8.26 -5.96
C SER A 23 -2.82 -7.01 -5.21
N PHE A 24 -3.23 -5.86 -5.73
CA PHE A 24 -3.01 -4.55 -5.13
C PHE A 24 -4.35 -3.83 -5.05
N ASN A 25 -4.88 -3.70 -3.84
CA ASN A 25 -6.17 -3.11 -3.56
C ASN A 25 -5.97 -1.72 -2.95
N GLU A 26 -6.73 -0.75 -3.43
CA GLU A 26 -6.70 0.61 -2.94
C GLU A 26 -8.09 1.02 -2.45
N LYS A 27 -8.12 1.68 -1.29
CA LYS A 27 -9.33 2.28 -0.73
C LYS A 27 -9.03 3.70 -0.28
N THR A 28 -9.97 4.61 -0.51
CA THR A 28 -9.95 5.93 0.12
C THR A 28 -11.02 6.00 1.20
N GLU A 29 -10.63 6.36 2.40
CA GLU A 29 -11.51 6.59 3.54
C GLU A 29 -11.57 8.08 3.83
N TYR A 30 -12.77 8.63 3.74
CA TYR A 30 -13.03 10.02 4.06
C TYR A 30 -13.50 10.13 5.51
N TYR A 31 -12.89 11.02 6.29
CA TYR A 31 -13.34 11.34 7.64
C TYR A 31 -13.75 12.81 7.72
N SER A 32 -14.82 13.07 8.46
CA SER A 32 -15.38 14.42 8.58
C SER A 32 -14.65 15.24 9.63
N ILE A 33 -14.36 16.50 9.31
CA ILE A 33 -13.89 17.49 10.27
C ILE A 33 -15.01 18.48 10.56
N ASN A 34 -15.33 18.61 11.85
CA ASN A 34 -16.35 19.51 12.37
C ASN A 34 -15.71 20.69 13.12
N GLN A 35 -14.79 21.40 12.46
CA GLN A 35 -14.11 22.57 13.01
C GLN A 35 -14.52 23.79 12.18
N PRO A 36 -15.37 24.70 12.69
CA PRO A 36 -15.76 25.91 11.96
C PRO A 36 -14.63 26.95 11.87
N ASP A 37 -13.73 26.99 12.86
CA ASP A 37 -12.60 27.91 12.89
C ASP A 37 -11.46 27.44 11.99
N SER A 38 -11.26 28.11 10.86
CA SER A 38 -10.20 27.82 9.89
C SER A 38 -8.80 27.86 10.50
N GLY A 39 -8.55 28.74 11.48
CA GLY A 39 -7.27 28.85 12.19
C GLY A 39 -6.97 27.62 13.06
N LYS A 40 -8.00 26.86 13.46
CA LYS A 40 -7.87 25.61 14.25
C LYS A 40 -8.00 24.35 13.41
N LEU A 41 -8.14 24.47 12.09
CA LEU A 41 -8.46 23.35 11.22
C LEU A 41 -7.35 22.29 11.19
N LEU A 42 -6.10 22.68 10.89
CA LEU A 42 -4.97 21.75 10.82
C LEU A 42 -4.68 21.05 12.16
N SER A 43 -4.77 21.77 13.28
CA SER A 43 -4.54 21.19 14.61
C SER A 43 -5.65 20.20 14.98
N SER A 44 -6.89 20.46 14.56
CA SER A 44 -8.01 19.55 14.74
C SER A 44 -7.84 18.28 13.90
N ILE A 45 -7.43 18.42 12.63
CA ILE A 45 -7.14 17.28 11.74
C ILE A 45 -6.06 16.39 12.34
N SER A 46 -4.92 16.98 12.69
CA SER A 46 -3.78 16.22 13.20
C SER A 46 -4.12 15.44 14.47
N ARG A 47 -4.97 15.98 15.35
CA ARG A 47 -5.40 15.25 16.56
C ARG A 47 -6.29 14.06 16.25
N LEU A 48 -7.14 14.17 15.23
CA LEU A 48 -8.11 13.12 14.87
C LEU A 48 -7.44 11.89 14.27
N ILE A 49 -6.40 12.07 13.45
CA ILE A 49 -5.86 10.96 12.63
C ILE A 49 -4.51 10.43 13.07
N LYS A 50 -3.80 11.08 14.00
CA LYS A 50 -2.42 10.70 14.37
C LYS A 50 -2.28 9.22 14.76
N ASP A 51 -3.28 8.67 15.46
CA ASP A 51 -3.25 7.30 15.97
C ASP A 51 -3.51 6.32 14.82
N ASP A 52 -4.51 6.59 13.98
CA ASP A 52 -4.80 5.82 12.75
C ASP A 52 -3.67 5.86 11.71
N CYS A 53 -2.86 6.91 11.75
CA CYS A 53 -1.70 7.12 10.89
C CYS A 53 -0.39 6.64 11.53
N GLU A 54 -0.44 6.06 12.73
CA GLU A 54 0.70 5.51 13.46
C GLU A 54 1.88 6.50 13.57
N THR A 55 1.58 7.79 13.73
CA THR A 55 2.57 8.87 13.70
C THR A 55 2.46 9.78 14.92
N LYS A 56 3.61 10.25 15.39
CA LYS A 56 3.69 11.28 16.44
C LYS A 56 3.70 12.70 15.88
N TYR A 57 3.79 12.83 14.55
CA TYR A 57 3.87 14.12 13.86
C TYR A 57 2.50 14.64 13.47
N ARG A 58 2.42 15.94 13.22
CA ARG A 58 1.21 16.53 12.63
C ARG A 58 1.08 16.07 11.20
N VAL A 59 -0.08 15.53 10.85
CA VAL A 59 -0.42 15.05 9.51
C VAL A 59 -1.79 15.57 9.09
N PHE A 60 -1.95 15.82 7.80
CA PHE A 60 -3.23 16.22 7.20
C PHE A 60 -4.00 15.03 6.62
N ALA A 61 -3.27 14.11 6.01
CA ALA A 61 -3.73 12.85 5.44
C ALA A 61 -2.66 11.79 5.71
N CYS A 62 -2.98 10.52 5.49
CA CYS A 62 -1.97 9.46 5.54
C CYS A 62 -2.34 8.23 4.72
N THR A 63 -1.31 7.45 4.43
CA THR A 63 -1.41 6.19 3.69
C THR A 63 -0.92 5.02 4.55
N THR A 64 -1.82 4.13 4.93
CA THR A 64 -1.49 2.87 5.60
C THR A 64 -1.55 1.70 4.63
N ALA A 65 -0.89 0.59 4.98
CA ALA A 65 -0.95 -0.63 4.18
C ALA A 65 -0.81 -1.89 5.01
N SER A 66 -1.49 -2.94 4.54
CA SER A 66 -1.33 -4.31 5.04
C SER A 66 -0.94 -5.26 3.91
N HIS A 67 -0.23 -6.32 4.26
CA HIS A 67 0.28 -7.30 3.30
C HIS A 67 -0.07 -8.72 3.76
N THR A 68 -0.68 -9.49 2.86
CA THR A 68 -0.89 -10.93 3.04
C THR A 68 0.02 -11.67 2.09
N ILE A 69 0.99 -12.42 2.63
CA ILE A 69 1.95 -13.18 1.84
C ILE A 69 1.91 -14.64 2.29
N THR A 70 1.47 -15.53 1.41
CA THR A 70 1.46 -16.99 1.67
C THR A 70 2.12 -17.72 0.52
N TYR A 71 2.82 -18.80 0.82
CA TYR A 71 3.47 -19.63 -0.19
C TYR A 71 3.86 -21.00 0.35
N ASP A 72 4.03 -21.95 -0.57
CA ASP A 72 4.48 -23.31 -0.29
C ASP A 72 5.83 -23.60 -0.98
N PRO A 73 6.88 -24.01 -0.27
CA PRO A 73 8.04 -24.60 -0.91
C PRO A 73 7.68 -25.90 -1.63
N LYS A 74 8.04 -26.02 -2.91
CA LYS A 74 7.86 -27.23 -3.72
C LYS A 74 9.21 -27.75 -4.18
N LYS A 75 9.50 -29.03 -3.90
CA LYS A 75 10.71 -29.70 -4.35
C LYS A 75 10.66 -29.87 -5.87
N VAL A 76 11.74 -29.49 -6.56
CA VAL A 76 11.87 -29.61 -8.03
C VAL A 76 13.07 -30.44 -8.47
N GLY A 77 13.93 -30.82 -7.52
CA GLY A 77 15.10 -31.66 -7.77
C GLY A 77 15.70 -32.19 -6.48
N MET A 78 16.91 -32.72 -6.55
CA MET A 78 17.60 -33.27 -5.39
C MET A 78 18.03 -32.15 -4.42
N GLY A 79 17.25 -31.95 -3.36
CA GLY A 79 17.50 -30.93 -2.34
C GLY A 79 17.15 -29.48 -2.75
N ILE A 80 16.64 -29.27 -3.97
CA ILE A 80 16.24 -27.95 -4.49
C ILE A 80 14.72 -27.78 -4.42
N CYS A 81 14.30 -26.62 -3.92
CA CYS A 81 12.92 -26.19 -3.83
C CYS A 81 12.72 -24.86 -4.55
N ARG A 82 11.52 -24.66 -5.08
CA ARG A 82 10.99 -23.38 -5.57
C ARG A 82 9.79 -22.94 -4.75
N ILE A 83 9.37 -21.69 -4.92
CA ILE A 83 8.12 -21.18 -4.35
C ILE A 83 6.93 -21.60 -5.24
N GLY A 84 5.90 -22.22 -4.65
CA GLY A 84 4.61 -22.51 -5.28
C GLY A 84 3.45 -21.91 -4.49
N ASN A 85 2.25 -21.86 -5.07
CA ASN A 85 1.04 -21.33 -4.43
C ASN A 85 1.24 -19.93 -3.82
N LEU A 86 2.03 -19.08 -4.48
CA LEU A 86 2.37 -17.76 -3.96
C LEU A 86 1.14 -16.85 -4.07
N LYS A 87 0.69 -16.32 -2.95
CA LYS A 87 -0.28 -15.24 -2.87
C LYS A 87 0.37 -14.04 -2.22
N LEU A 88 0.33 -12.91 -2.91
CA LEU A 88 0.80 -11.62 -2.38
C LEU A 88 -0.30 -10.59 -2.60
N ILE A 89 -1.03 -10.27 -1.54
CA ILE A 89 -2.03 -9.20 -1.52
C ILE A 89 -1.45 -8.01 -0.77
N THR A 90 -1.57 -6.82 -1.35
CA THR A 90 -1.32 -5.56 -0.67
C THR A 90 -2.60 -4.74 -0.64
N ASN A 91 -3.04 -4.34 0.55
CA ASN A 91 -4.18 -3.43 0.71
C ASN A 91 -3.64 -2.07 1.18
N VAL A 92 -4.01 -1.00 0.48
CA VAL A 92 -3.62 0.37 0.80
C VAL A 92 -4.87 1.17 1.14
N VAL A 93 -4.80 1.93 2.23
CA VAL A 93 -5.86 2.84 2.66
C VAL A 93 -5.32 4.27 2.70
N TYR A 94 -5.95 5.14 1.93
CA TYR A 94 -5.73 6.59 1.95
C TYR A 94 -6.77 7.24 2.86
N ARG A 95 -6.34 7.88 3.95
CA ARG A 95 -7.25 8.61 4.86
C ARG A 95 -7.21 10.09 4.54
N ILE A 96 -8.34 10.61 4.07
CA ILE A 96 -8.44 11.98 3.54
C ILE A 96 -9.53 12.76 4.30
N PRO A 97 -9.22 13.98 4.78
CA PRO A 97 -10.21 14.79 5.48
C PRO A 97 -11.26 15.40 4.56
N VAL A 98 -12.49 15.52 5.06
CA VAL A 98 -13.56 16.33 4.46
C VAL A 98 -14.01 17.39 5.46
N TRP A 99 -13.91 18.66 5.08
CA TRP A 99 -14.29 19.77 5.95
C TRP A 99 -15.76 20.18 5.74
N LYS A 100 -16.58 20.00 6.79
CA LYS A 100 -18.02 20.28 6.74
C LYS A 100 -18.34 21.77 6.56
N HIS A 101 -17.61 22.63 7.26
CA HIS A 101 -17.81 24.09 7.26
C HIS A 101 -17.09 24.81 6.12
N LYS A 102 -16.53 24.09 5.14
CA LYS A 102 -15.81 24.71 4.02
C LYS A 102 -16.65 25.79 3.33
N LYS A 103 -17.95 25.56 3.12
CA LYS A 103 -18.83 26.51 2.43
C LYS A 103 -19.11 27.79 3.22
N GLU A 104 -18.94 27.75 4.54
CA GLU A 104 -19.14 28.89 5.45
C GLU A 104 -17.87 29.75 5.57
N ALA A 105 -16.71 29.23 5.15
CA ALA A 105 -15.45 29.96 5.17
C ALA A 105 -15.36 31.00 4.04
N SER A 106 -14.45 31.98 4.19
CA SER A 106 -14.16 32.96 3.14
C SER A 106 -13.69 32.27 1.84
N PRO A 107 -13.91 32.88 0.66
CA PRO A 107 -13.47 32.31 -0.62
C PRO A 107 -11.97 31.97 -0.66
N GLU A 108 -11.14 32.81 -0.04
CA GLU A 108 -9.70 32.60 0.06
C GLU A 108 -9.36 31.31 0.83
N VAL A 109 -9.97 31.12 2.01
CA VAL A 109 -9.79 29.92 2.84
C VAL A 109 -10.29 28.66 2.11
N GLN A 110 -11.38 28.77 1.36
CA GLN A 110 -11.87 27.67 0.52
C GLN A 110 -10.87 27.29 -0.58
N GLN A 111 -10.25 28.27 -1.23
CA GLN A 111 -9.23 28.04 -2.26
C GLN A 111 -8.00 27.34 -1.68
N GLN A 112 -7.52 27.81 -0.53
CA GLN A 112 -6.38 27.21 0.18
C GLN A 112 -6.67 25.78 0.62
N TRP A 113 -7.88 25.52 1.14
CA TRP A 113 -8.35 24.16 1.43
C TRP A 113 -8.31 23.26 0.21
N ASN A 114 -8.83 23.72 -0.93
CA ASN A 114 -8.87 22.92 -2.16
C ASN A 114 -7.46 22.61 -2.67
N ALA A 115 -6.55 23.58 -2.61
CA ALA A 115 -5.16 23.40 -3.00
C ALA A 115 -4.47 22.35 -2.11
N LEU A 116 -4.62 22.48 -0.78
CA LEU A 116 -4.07 21.52 0.16
C LEU A 116 -4.66 20.12 -0.03
N PHE A 117 -5.98 20.01 -0.09
CA PHE A 117 -6.68 18.74 -0.28
C PHE A 117 -6.21 18.02 -1.56
N LYS A 118 -6.11 18.74 -2.67
CA LYS A 118 -5.61 18.20 -3.95
C LYS A 118 -4.16 17.75 -3.83
N HIS A 119 -3.30 18.57 -3.22
CA HIS A 119 -1.90 18.23 -3.01
C HIS A 119 -1.77 16.95 -2.17
N SER A 120 -2.46 16.87 -1.04
CA SER A 120 -2.39 15.73 -0.14
C SER A 120 -2.85 14.44 -0.80
N ILE A 121 -3.93 14.45 -1.59
CA ILE A 121 -4.34 13.24 -2.34
C ILE A 121 -3.23 12.76 -3.27
N VAL A 122 -2.58 13.67 -4.00
CA VAL A 122 -1.50 13.32 -4.91
C VAL A 122 -0.29 12.77 -4.14
N HIS A 123 0.04 13.37 -3.01
CA HIS A 123 1.12 12.93 -2.14
C HIS A 123 0.88 11.53 -1.57
N GLU A 124 -0.31 11.28 -1.01
CA GLU A 124 -0.69 9.97 -0.47
C GLU A 124 -0.69 8.89 -1.55
N LYS A 125 -1.18 9.19 -2.76
CA LYS A 125 -1.13 8.22 -3.88
C LYS A 125 0.30 7.82 -4.24
N LYS A 126 1.27 8.73 -4.20
CA LYS A 126 2.68 8.39 -4.43
C LYS A 126 3.21 7.40 -3.37
N HIS A 127 2.78 7.51 -2.11
CA HIS A 127 3.10 6.48 -1.11
C HIS A 127 2.52 5.11 -1.46
N GLY A 128 1.30 5.06 -2.00
CA GLY A 128 0.70 3.84 -2.53
C GLY A 128 1.48 3.25 -3.70
N GLU A 129 1.88 4.09 -4.65
CA GLU A 129 2.70 3.69 -5.81
C GLU A 129 4.05 3.10 -5.40
N ILE A 130 4.72 3.70 -4.40
CA ILE A 130 5.98 3.18 -3.83
C ILE A 130 5.78 1.77 -3.28
N LYS A 131 4.69 1.55 -2.52
CA LYS A 131 4.35 0.23 -1.96
C LYS A 131 4.06 -0.78 -3.07
N SER A 132 3.21 -0.43 -4.03
CA SER A 132 2.87 -1.25 -5.19
C SER A 132 4.13 -1.70 -5.94
N LYS A 133 4.99 -0.73 -6.27
CA LYS A 133 6.25 -0.96 -7.00
C LYS A 133 7.13 -2.00 -6.30
N HIS A 134 7.43 -1.81 -5.02
CA HIS A 134 8.36 -2.70 -4.31
C HIS A 134 7.77 -4.07 -4.01
N MET A 135 6.48 -4.16 -3.71
CA MET A 135 5.81 -5.46 -3.53
C MET A 135 5.68 -6.22 -4.84
N LYS A 136 5.44 -5.55 -5.97
CA LYS A 136 5.44 -6.18 -7.29
C LYS A 136 6.83 -6.71 -7.67
N ILE A 137 7.89 -5.99 -7.31
CA ILE A 137 9.28 -6.47 -7.48
C ILE A 137 9.54 -7.69 -6.59
N ALA A 138 9.11 -7.66 -5.33
CA ALA A 138 9.25 -8.79 -4.41
C ALA A 138 8.54 -10.04 -4.93
N TYR A 139 7.29 -9.89 -5.38
CA TYR A 139 6.52 -10.96 -6.01
C TYR A 139 7.27 -11.61 -7.18
N LYS A 140 7.78 -10.80 -8.13
CA LYS A 140 8.56 -11.30 -9.27
C LYS A 140 9.82 -12.04 -8.88
N LYS A 141 10.45 -11.67 -7.75
CA LYS A 141 11.61 -12.38 -7.21
C LYS A 141 11.20 -13.69 -6.54
N LEU A 142 10.12 -13.68 -5.78
CA LEU A 142 9.60 -14.87 -5.08
C LEU A 142 9.19 -15.97 -6.07
N ILE A 143 8.47 -15.64 -7.16
CA ILE A 143 8.06 -16.65 -8.16
C ILE A 143 9.24 -17.30 -8.89
N ARG A 144 10.41 -16.64 -8.94
CA ARG A 144 11.63 -17.13 -9.57
C ARG A 144 12.63 -17.70 -8.57
N LEU A 145 12.29 -17.70 -7.28
CA LEU A 145 13.20 -18.13 -6.24
C LEU A 145 13.33 -19.65 -6.28
N GLU A 146 14.55 -20.11 -6.53
CA GLU A 146 14.98 -21.50 -6.37
C GLU A 146 16.16 -21.52 -5.41
N ALA A 147 16.11 -22.40 -4.42
CA ALA A 147 17.14 -22.53 -3.39
C ALA A 147 17.16 -23.94 -2.84
N ARG A 148 18.16 -24.25 -2.00
CA ARG A 148 18.10 -25.47 -1.19
C ARG A 148 16.83 -25.47 -0.35
N CYS A 149 16.13 -26.60 -0.26
CA CYS A 149 14.89 -26.71 0.50
C CYS A 149 15.05 -26.28 1.97
N SER A 150 16.24 -26.46 2.57
CA SER A 150 16.57 -25.98 3.92
C SER A 150 16.69 -24.46 4.06
N ARG A 151 16.84 -23.73 2.95
CA ARG A 151 17.07 -22.28 2.91
C ARG A 151 15.95 -21.48 2.25
N ILE A 152 15.08 -22.10 1.46
CA ILE A 152 14.07 -21.43 0.65
C ILE A 152 13.20 -20.42 1.42
N LYS A 153 12.76 -20.77 2.65
CA LYS A 153 11.97 -19.88 3.50
C LYS A 153 12.76 -18.65 3.96
N ARG A 154 14.04 -18.84 4.33
CA ARG A 154 14.94 -17.76 4.73
C ARG A 154 15.15 -16.79 3.58
N GLU A 155 15.43 -17.31 2.38
CA GLU A 155 15.68 -16.47 1.21
C GLU A 155 14.42 -15.73 0.73
N ALA A 156 13.25 -16.36 0.85
CA ALA A 156 11.97 -15.70 0.62
C ALA A 156 11.74 -14.54 1.62
N ASN A 157 11.98 -14.78 2.92
CA ASN A 157 11.88 -13.72 3.93
C ASN A 157 12.86 -12.58 3.66
N ASP A 158 14.10 -12.87 3.25
CA ASP A 158 15.07 -11.83 2.91
C ASP A 158 14.60 -10.99 1.70
N ILE A 159 13.90 -11.58 0.73
CA ILE A 159 13.30 -10.82 -0.39
C ILE A 159 12.22 -9.86 0.13
N ILE A 160 11.34 -10.35 1.02
CA ILE A 160 10.24 -9.58 1.60
C ILE A 160 10.78 -8.42 2.46
N GLU A 161 11.71 -8.70 3.37
CA GLU A 161 12.33 -7.67 4.23
C GLU A 161 13.05 -6.60 3.42
N ARG A 162 13.75 -7.00 2.35
CA ARG A 162 14.38 -6.04 1.44
C ARG A 162 13.37 -5.19 0.67
N ALA A 163 12.13 -5.65 0.48
CA ALA A 163 11.06 -4.84 -0.09
C ALA A 163 10.57 -3.82 0.94
N TYR A 164 10.28 -4.25 2.17
CA TYR A 164 9.87 -3.34 3.26
C TYR A 164 10.92 -2.27 3.55
N PHE A 165 12.20 -2.62 3.58
CA PHE A 165 13.27 -1.65 3.75
C PHE A 165 13.26 -0.58 2.66
N LYS A 166 13.08 -0.97 1.38
CA LYS A 166 13.02 -0.02 0.27
C LYS A 166 11.77 0.85 0.31
N ILE A 167 10.62 0.29 0.69
CA ILE A 167 9.38 1.04 0.90
C ILE A 167 9.60 2.13 1.96
N ARG A 168 10.12 1.76 3.14
CA ARG A 168 10.39 2.73 4.22
C ARG A 168 11.35 3.83 3.77
N ARG A 169 12.44 3.45 3.11
CA ARG A 169 13.45 4.39 2.59
C ARG A 169 12.86 5.36 1.57
N ASP A 170 12.12 4.84 0.59
CA ASP A 170 11.60 5.65 -0.51
C ASP A 170 10.42 6.53 -0.05
N ASN A 171 9.58 6.07 0.89
CA ASN A 171 8.58 6.90 1.56
C ASN A 171 9.24 8.05 2.32
N LYS A 172 10.23 7.76 3.18
CA LYS A 172 10.97 8.81 3.91
C LYS A 172 11.60 9.83 2.96
N ARG A 173 12.11 9.36 1.81
CA ARG A 173 12.66 10.25 0.76
C ARG A 173 11.58 11.12 0.12
N LEU A 174 10.40 10.58 -0.15
CA LEU A 174 9.25 11.36 -0.63
C LEU A 174 8.88 12.45 0.38
N ASP A 175 8.72 12.09 1.65
CA ASP A 175 8.36 13.01 2.74
C ASP A 175 9.36 14.15 2.88
N SER A 176 10.66 13.83 2.78
CA SER A 176 11.74 14.82 2.89
C SER A 176 11.80 15.81 1.72
N ARG A 177 11.25 15.43 0.57
CA ARG A 177 11.30 16.25 -0.67
C ARG A 177 10.06 17.13 -0.83
N GLU A 178 8.91 16.63 -0.40
CA GLU A 178 7.62 17.27 -0.70
C GLU A 178 7.04 18.07 0.47
N ASN A 179 7.74 18.17 1.62
CA ASN A 179 7.24 18.85 2.83
C ASN A 179 5.79 18.46 3.13
N HIS A 180 5.60 17.23 3.60
CA HIS A 180 4.31 16.54 3.79
C HIS A 180 3.29 17.20 4.75
N SER A 181 3.66 18.31 5.42
CA SER A 181 2.76 19.01 6.32
C SER A 181 2.72 20.51 6.01
N PRO A 182 1.53 21.07 5.73
CA PRO A 182 1.39 22.53 5.77
C PRO A 182 1.73 22.99 7.18
N SER A 183 2.81 23.76 7.31
CA SER A 183 3.24 24.32 8.60
C SER A 183 2.24 25.37 9.12
N LYS A 184 1.47 25.97 8.21
CA LYS A 184 0.40 26.94 8.49
C LYS A 184 -0.72 26.79 7.44
N PHE A 185 -1.96 26.86 7.91
CA PHE A 185 -3.09 27.25 7.06
C PHE A 185 -3.18 28.78 7.14
N PRO A 186 -3.59 29.50 6.09
CA PRO A 186 -3.74 30.94 6.21
C PRO A 186 -4.91 31.25 7.17
N ASN A 187 -4.63 32.15 8.12
CA ASN A 187 -5.61 32.60 9.10
C ASN A 187 -6.57 33.60 8.46
N ASN A 188 -7.76 33.77 9.04
CA ASN A 188 -8.71 34.82 8.67
C ASN A 188 -8.22 36.25 9.02
N ASP A 189 -6.94 36.45 9.38
CA ASP A 189 -6.39 37.79 9.62
C ASP A 189 -6.15 38.50 8.28
N VAL A 190 -7.25 38.87 7.63
CA VAL A 190 -7.28 40.10 6.85
C VAL A 190 -7.28 41.21 7.88
N SER A 191 -6.10 41.62 8.32
CA SER A 191 -5.95 42.94 8.91
C SER A 191 -6.46 43.93 7.88
N HIS A 192 -7.62 44.52 8.14
CA HIS A 192 -8.05 45.72 7.46
C HIS A 192 -6.93 46.76 7.58
N GLN A 193 -6.26 47.04 6.46
CA GLN A 193 -5.59 48.30 6.18
C GLN A 193 -6.12 48.80 4.85
#